data_AF-A0A0L7K2A5-F1
#
_entry.id   AF-A0A0L7K2A5-F1
#
_cell.length_a   1.000
_cell.length_b   1.000
_cell.length_c   1.000
_cell.angle_alpha   90.00
_cell.angle_beta   90.00
_cell.angle_gamma   90.00
#
_symmetry.space_group_name_H-M   'P 1'
#
loop_
_entity.id
_entity.type
_entity.pdbx_description
1 polymer ?
#
loop_
_entity_poly.entity_id
_entity_poly.type
_entity_poly.pdbx_seq_one_letter_code
_entity_poly.pdbx_strand_id
1 'polypeptide(L)'
;MLAPEREDSLPDKLENEQKKIDLDTILVEEIGQFGRFQLRVLLLAVIVVIFAAWGASEYVFTTARLNTRCLIPQCDTEEPEYSPDWILNAVPGTEGSPDNCQRYGNSSAVVPGVCPAALFDQDVLLPCEEYVYETTDTVVYD
;
A
#
# COMPACT_ATOMS: atom_id res chain seq x y z
N MET A 1 -22.73 68.06 -51.23
CA MET A 1 -23.29 66.89 -50.52
C MET A 1 -23.07 65.70 -51.45
N LEU A 2 -22.29 64.66 -51.18
CA LEU A 2 -21.88 64.04 -49.92
C LEU A 2 -20.35 63.84 -49.86
N ALA A 3 -19.82 63.74 -48.63
CA ALA A 3 -18.43 63.42 -48.30
C ALA A 3 -18.13 61.91 -48.48
N PRO A 4 -16.85 61.49 -48.61
CA PRO A 4 -16.50 60.08 -48.72
C PRO A 4 -16.61 59.36 -47.37
N GLU A 5 -17.06 58.10 -47.41
CA GLU A 5 -17.13 57.19 -46.27
C GLU A 5 -15.71 56.84 -45.78
N ARG A 6 -15.45 57.12 -44.51
CA ARG A 6 -14.26 56.69 -43.77
C ARG A 6 -14.58 55.31 -43.19
N GLU A 7 -13.96 54.26 -43.72
CA GLU A 7 -13.92 52.94 -43.07
C GLU A 7 -13.18 53.12 -41.73
N ASP A 8 -13.94 53.14 -40.65
CA ASP A 8 -13.47 53.29 -39.28
C ASP A 8 -13.04 51.91 -38.77
N SER A 9 -11.76 51.58 -38.94
CA SER A 9 -11.14 50.42 -38.32
C SER A 9 -10.97 50.64 -36.81
N LEU A 10 -12.02 50.35 -36.04
CA LEU A 10 -11.99 50.18 -34.57
C LEU A 10 -11.73 48.67 -34.28
N PRO A 11 -11.10 48.31 -33.16
CA PRO A 11 -9.69 48.00 -33.09
C PRO A 11 -9.49 46.57 -32.58
N ASP A 12 -8.74 45.75 -33.32
CA ASP A 12 -8.09 44.51 -32.85
C ASP A 12 -7.00 44.79 -31.79
N LYS A 13 -7.20 45.79 -30.92
CA LYS A 13 -6.22 46.27 -29.95
C LYS A 13 -6.66 46.11 -28.50
N LEU A 14 -7.81 45.50 -28.25
CA LEU A 14 -8.26 45.15 -26.89
C LEU A 14 -8.08 43.65 -26.55
N GLU A 15 -7.84 42.77 -27.53
CA GLU A 15 -7.54 41.36 -27.26
C GLU A 15 -6.04 41.05 -27.12
N ASN A 16 -5.15 42.02 -27.36
CA ASN A 16 -3.69 41.83 -27.24
C ASN A 16 -3.08 42.45 -25.96
N GLU A 17 -3.92 42.96 -25.05
CA GLU A 17 -3.52 43.37 -23.69
C GLU A 17 -3.75 42.24 -22.67
N GLN A 18 -3.99 41.02 -23.14
CA GLN A 18 -3.62 39.83 -22.38
C GLN A 18 -2.26 39.36 -22.87
N LYS A 19 -1.29 40.29 -22.83
CA LYS A 19 0.12 39.96 -22.78
C LYS A 19 0.21 38.92 -21.67
N LYS A 20 0.44 37.66 -22.07
CA LYS A 20 0.77 36.56 -21.17
C LYS A 20 1.72 37.18 -20.16
N ILE A 21 1.23 37.39 -18.94
CA ILE A 21 2.10 37.63 -17.83
C ILE A 21 2.97 36.39 -17.86
N ASP A 22 4.18 36.56 -18.38
CA ASP A 22 5.08 35.45 -18.60
C ASP A 22 5.53 35.08 -17.20
N LEU A 23 5.03 33.96 -16.71
CA LEU A 23 5.33 33.49 -15.36
C LEU A 23 6.85 33.44 -15.16
N ASP A 24 7.60 33.06 -16.20
CA ASP A 24 9.07 33.08 -16.19
C ASP A 24 9.65 34.49 -15.96
N THR A 25 9.07 35.52 -16.57
CA THR A 25 9.45 36.93 -16.33
C THR A 25 9.20 37.33 -14.87
N ILE A 26 8.05 36.97 -14.29
CA ILE A 26 7.77 37.23 -12.86
C ILE A 26 8.70 36.44 -11.94
N LEU A 27 8.99 35.18 -12.25
CA LEU A 27 9.95 34.37 -11.47
C LEU A 27 11.35 35.00 -11.49
N VAL A 28 11.76 35.61 -12.60
CA VAL A 28 13.07 36.25 -12.71
C VAL A 28 13.11 37.62 -12.03
N GLU A 29 12.07 38.44 -12.18
CA GLU A 29 12.01 39.81 -11.64
C GLU A 29 11.73 39.87 -10.13
N GLU A 30 10.85 39.03 -9.60
CA GLU A 30 10.39 39.12 -8.19
C GLU A 30 11.09 38.11 -7.26
N ILE A 31 11.53 36.95 -7.78
CA ILE A 31 12.15 35.87 -6.98
C ILE A 31 13.68 35.80 -7.18
N GLY A 32 14.20 36.41 -8.26
CA GLY A 32 15.61 36.42 -8.62
C GLY A 32 16.06 35.14 -9.32
N GLN A 33 16.90 35.28 -10.36
CA GLN A 33 17.39 34.16 -11.17
C GLN A 33 17.96 33.01 -10.30
N PHE A 34 17.43 31.79 -10.50
CA PHE A 34 17.93 30.58 -9.86
C PHE A 34 19.44 30.40 -10.13
N GLY A 35 20.25 30.81 -9.16
CA GLY A 35 21.69 30.82 -9.26
C GLY A 35 22.29 29.44 -9.01
N ARG A 36 23.55 29.25 -9.43
CA ARG A 36 24.31 28.00 -9.17
C ARG A 36 24.36 27.64 -7.67
N PHE A 37 24.36 28.65 -6.80
CA PHE A 37 24.33 28.46 -5.35
C PHE A 37 22.97 27.92 -4.87
N GLN A 38 21.87 28.51 -5.31
CA GLN A 38 20.52 28.03 -4.97
C GLN A 38 20.28 26.60 -5.48
N LEU A 39 20.76 26.28 -6.68
CA LEU A 39 20.67 24.91 -7.21
C LEU A 39 21.48 23.90 -6.39
N ARG A 40 22.68 24.28 -5.89
CA ARG A 40 23.46 23.44 -4.97
C ARG A 40 22.75 23.23 -3.64
N VAL A 41 22.19 24.28 -3.06
CA VAL A 41 21.44 24.20 -1.79
C VAL A 41 20.18 23.34 -1.96
N LEU A 42 19.46 23.52 -3.07
CA LEU A 42 18.31 22.68 -3.43
C LEU A 42 18.72 21.21 -3.55
N LEU A 43 19.83 20.91 -4.25
CA LEU A 43 20.34 19.54 -4.38
C LEU A 43 20.66 18.92 -3.01
N LEU A 44 21.35 19.68 -2.14
CA LEU A 44 21.66 19.22 -0.78
C LEU A 44 20.39 18.99 0.05
N ALA A 45 19.38 19.86 -0.08
CA ALA A 45 18.09 19.69 0.58
C ALA A 45 17.35 18.44 0.08
N VAL A 46 17.34 18.19 -1.23
CA VAL A 46 16.75 16.98 -1.82
C VAL A 46 17.45 15.73 -1.33
N ILE A 47 18.78 15.73 -1.22
CA ILE A 47 19.55 14.60 -0.67
C ILE A 47 19.09 14.28 0.76
N VAL A 48 18.94 15.29 1.61
CA VAL A 48 18.43 15.10 2.98
C VAL A 48 17.02 14.51 2.98
N VAL A 49 16.13 14.98 2.09
CA VAL A 49 14.76 14.44 1.96
C VAL A 49 14.77 12.99 1.49
N ILE A 50 15.65 12.61 0.55
CA ILE A 50 15.78 11.22 0.08
C ILE A 50 16.17 10.30 1.25
N PHE A 51 17.17 10.68 2.05
CA PHE A 51 17.59 9.88 3.20
C PHE A 51 16.48 9.76 4.26
N ALA A 52 15.70 10.83 4.48
CA ALA A 52 14.56 10.79 5.38
C ALA A 52 13.43 9.86 4.85
N ALA A 53 13.20 9.86 3.54
CA ALA A 53 12.21 8.99 2.91
C ALA A 53 12.64 7.51 2.90
N TRP A 54 13.94 7.24 2.87
CA TRP A 54 14.47 5.87 2.81
C TRP A 54 14.06 5.01 4.02
N GLY A 55 14.04 5.60 5.22
CA GLY A 55 13.59 4.90 6.44
C GLY A 55 12.11 4.50 6.43
N ALA A 56 11.26 5.18 5.65
CA ALA A 56 9.88 4.72 5.44
C ALA A 56 9.81 3.62 4.36
N SER A 57 10.72 3.65 3.38
CA SER A 57 10.72 2.68 2.28
C SER A 57 11.25 1.30 2.69
N GLU A 58 12.17 1.21 3.65
CA GLU A 58 12.68 -0.08 4.14
C GLU A 58 11.56 -0.94 4.76
N TYR A 59 10.57 -0.30 5.39
CA TYR A 59 9.45 -0.99 6.03
C TYR A 59 8.67 -1.87 5.05
N VAL A 60 8.49 -1.41 3.81
CA VAL A 60 7.78 -2.17 2.76
C VAL A 60 8.56 -3.41 2.32
N PHE A 61 9.89 -3.40 2.46
CA PHE A 61 10.75 -4.53 2.08
C PHE A 61 11.02 -5.47 3.26
N THR A 62 11.01 -4.98 4.50
CA THR A 62 11.17 -5.81 5.70
C THR A 62 9.87 -6.47 6.14
N THR A 63 8.72 -5.85 5.88
CA THR A 63 7.39 -6.48 6.09
C THR A 63 7.04 -7.36 4.90
N ALA A 64 7.72 -8.50 4.78
CA ALA A 64 7.30 -9.54 3.87
C ALA A 64 5.95 -10.11 4.34
N ARG A 65 5.03 -10.35 3.41
CA ARG A 65 3.85 -11.19 3.66
C ARG A 65 4.34 -12.61 3.90
N LEU A 66 4.39 -13.03 5.16
CA LEU A 66 4.58 -14.44 5.49
C LEU A 66 3.30 -15.20 5.26
N ASN A 67 3.45 -16.45 4.80
CA ASN A 67 2.35 -17.37 4.87
C ASN A 67 2.15 -17.75 6.34
N THR A 68 0.97 -17.45 6.84
CA THR A 68 0.56 -17.71 8.22
C THR A 68 -0.67 -18.58 8.18
N ARG A 69 -0.76 -19.54 9.09
CA ARG A 69 -1.99 -20.29 9.28
C ARG A 69 -2.54 -20.04 10.66
N CYS A 70 -3.82 -20.30 10.83
CA CYS A 70 -4.46 -20.22 12.14
C CYS A 70 -4.02 -21.38 13.03
N LEU A 71 -3.81 -21.10 14.32
CA LEU A 71 -3.57 -22.12 15.33
C LEU A 71 -4.89 -22.78 15.72
N ILE A 72 -4.91 -24.12 15.69
CA ILE A 72 -6.09 -24.93 15.98
C ILE A 72 -5.82 -25.68 17.28
N PRO A 73 -6.33 -25.20 18.43
CA PRO A 73 -5.94 -25.71 19.75
C PRO A 73 -6.34 -27.16 20.01
N GLN A 74 -7.23 -27.73 19.19
CA GLN A 74 -7.66 -29.13 19.31
C GLN A 74 -6.74 -30.11 18.60
N CYS A 75 -5.94 -29.60 17.67
CA CYS A 75 -5.18 -30.36 16.70
C CYS A 75 -3.68 -30.08 16.75
N ASP A 76 -3.31 -28.85 17.09
CA ASP A 76 -1.93 -28.44 17.25
C ASP A 76 -1.33 -28.95 18.56
N THR A 77 -0.08 -29.38 18.47
CA THR A 77 0.77 -29.80 19.60
C THR A 77 1.53 -28.61 20.18
N GLU A 78 2.33 -28.82 21.24
CA GLU A 78 3.19 -27.76 21.82
C GLU A 78 4.16 -27.15 20.79
N GLU A 79 4.57 -27.94 19.80
CA GLU A 79 5.31 -27.49 18.62
C GLU A 79 4.42 -27.67 17.38
N PRO A 80 3.70 -26.63 16.93
CA PRO A 80 2.80 -26.72 15.79
C PRO A 80 3.57 -26.72 14.46
N GLU A 81 3.28 -27.68 13.59
CA GLU A 81 3.85 -27.75 12.24
C GLU A 81 3.06 -26.85 11.26
N TYR A 82 3.72 -26.10 10.37
CA TYR A 82 3.01 -25.20 9.47
C TYR A 82 2.03 -25.91 8.51
N SER A 83 2.36 -27.09 7.98
CA SER A 83 1.54 -27.78 6.98
C SER A 83 1.24 -29.24 7.35
N PRO A 84 0.36 -29.49 8.34
CA PRO A 84 -0.06 -30.84 8.69
C PRO A 84 -1.13 -31.37 7.70
N ASP A 85 -1.21 -32.69 7.55
CA ASP A 85 -2.14 -33.37 6.61
C ASP A 85 -3.63 -33.01 6.82
N TRP A 86 -4.01 -32.57 8.02
CA TRP A 86 -5.39 -32.25 8.38
C TRP A 86 -5.77 -30.78 8.17
N ILE A 87 -4.85 -29.91 7.72
CA ILE A 87 -5.07 -28.46 7.69
C ILE A 87 -6.25 -28.04 6.82
N LEU A 88 -6.46 -28.73 5.69
CA LEU A 88 -7.58 -28.47 4.78
C LEU A 88 -8.96 -28.73 5.39
N ASN A 89 -9.01 -29.53 6.46
CA ASN A 89 -10.24 -29.79 7.18
C ASN A 89 -10.59 -28.66 8.15
N ALA A 90 -9.59 -27.92 8.63
CA ALA A 90 -9.72 -26.96 9.72
C ALA A 90 -9.74 -25.49 9.23
N VAL A 91 -9.14 -25.23 8.07
CA VAL A 91 -9.01 -23.89 7.50
C VAL A 91 -9.47 -23.91 6.04
N PRO A 92 -10.31 -22.96 5.59
CA PRO A 92 -10.66 -22.84 4.18
C PRO A 92 -9.39 -22.52 3.36
N GLY A 93 -9.17 -23.20 2.24
CA GLY A 93 -7.99 -22.96 1.41
C GLY A 93 -7.63 -24.11 0.48
N THR A 94 -6.51 -23.95 -0.22
CA THR A 94 -5.91 -25.00 -1.06
C THR A 94 -4.59 -25.43 -0.44
N GLU A 95 -4.10 -26.64 -0.74
CA GLU A 95 -2.78 -27.09 -0.26
C GLU A 95 -1.70 -26.08 -0.67
N GLY A 96 -0.98 -25.56 0.33
CA GLY A 96 0.06 -24.53 0.16
C GLY A 96 -0.43 -23.08 0.27
N SER A 97 -1.73 -22.82 0.39
CA SER A 97 -2.28 -21.49 0.69
C SER A 97 -3.56 -21.62 1.53
N PRO A 98 -3.45 -22.04 2.81
CA PRO A 98 -4.55 -21.92 3.75
C PRO A 98 -4.96 -20.45 3.88
N ASP A 99 -6.25 -20.16 4.12
CA ASP A 99 -6.68 -18.80 4.41
C ASP A 99 -6.07 -18.35 5.74
N ASN A 100 -5.36 -17.23 5.71
CA ASN A 100 -4.62 -16.72 6.85
C ASN A 100 -5.53 -16.04 7.88
N CYS A 101 -6.79 -15.75 7.54
CA CYS A 101 -7.66 -14.90 8.35
C CYS A 101 -8.77 -15.65 9.09
N GLN A 102 -9.16 -16.84 8.59
CA GLN A 102 -10.37 -17.53 9.03
C GLN A 102 -10.12 -19.02 9.24
N ARG A 103 -10.85 -19.60 10.20
CA ARG A 103 -10.87 -21.03 10.48
C ARG A 103 -12.31 -21.54 10.58
N TYR A 104 -12.50 -22.84 10.39
CA TYR A 104 -13.81 -23.45 10.61
C TYR A 104 -14.15 -23.54 12.11
N GLY A 105 -15.44 -23.40 12.40
CA GLY A 105 -15.98 -23.55 13.74
C GLY A 105 -15.84 -24.98 14.25
N ASN A 106 -15.89 -25.14 15.58
CA ASN A 106 -15.87 -26.48 16.16
C ASN A 106 -17.24 -27.16 16.03
N SER A 107 -17.24 -28.39 15.54
CA SER A 107 -18.37 -29.32 15.63
C SER A 107 -18.41 -29.95 17.03
N SER A 108 -19.56 -30.47 17.46
CA SER A 108 -19.77 -30.92 18.84
C SER A 108 -18.94 -32.15 19.28
N ALA A 109 -18.06 -32.68 18.44
CA ALA A 109 -17.16 -33.78 18.77
C ALA A 109 -15.79 -33.24 19.18
N VAL A 110 -15.26 -33.67 20.32
CA VAL A 110 -13.88 -33.39 20.74
C VAL A 110 -13.17 -34.73 20.81
N VAL A 111 -12.36 -35.03 19.79
CA VAL A 111 -11.47 -36.19 19.81
C VAL A 111 -10.03 -35.67 19.79
N PRO A 112 -9.29 -35.77 20.91
CA PRO A 112 -7.92 -35.27 20.97
C PRO A 112 -6.97 -36.13 20.12
N GLY A 113 -6.10 -35.49 19.35
CA GLY A 113 -4.95 -36.12 18.66
C GLY A 113 -5.23 -36.73 17.28
N VAL A 114 -6.48 -36.75 16.83
CA VAL A 114 -6.85 -37.08 15.45
C VAL A 114 -7.74 -35.97 14.94
N CYS A 115 -7.40 -35.37 13.80
CA CYS A 115 -8.10 -34.21 13.26
C CYS A 115 -8.90 -34.55 12.00
N PRO A 116 -10.02 -35.29 12.13
CA PRO A 116 -10.90 -35.57 11.02
C PRO A 116 -11.76 -34.34 10.70
N ALA A 117 -12.23 -34.26 9.46
CA ALA A 117 -13.17 -33.24 9.00
C ALA A 117 -14.46 -33.13 9.84
N ALA A 118 -14.85 -34.19 10.54
CA ALA A 118 -16.04 -34.19 11.40
C ALA A 118 -15.93 -33.29 12.65
N LEU A 119 -14.72 -32.86 13.02
CA LEU A 119 -14.50 -31.90 14.11
C LEU A 119 -14.78 -30.45 13.68
N PHE A 120 -14.90 -30.18 12.38
CA PHE A 120 -15.00 -28.82 11.87
C PHE A 120 -16.34 -28.61 11.18
N ASP A 121 -17.03 -27.54 11.57
CA ASP A 121 -18.23 -27.06 10.90
C ASP A 121 -17.83 -26.13 9.75
N GLN A 122 -17.96 -26.61 8.52
CA GLN A 122 -17.61 -25.86 7.32
C GLN A 122 -18.57 -24.69 7.03
N ASP A 123 -19.75 -24.68 7.65
CA ASP A 123 -20.73 -23.61 7.50
C ASP A 123 -20.45 -22.42 8.42
N VAL A 124 -19.56 -22.59 9.41
CA VAL A 124 -19.20 -21.57 10.40
C VAL A 124 -17.76 -21.14 10.22
N LEU A 125 -17.56 -19.88 9.85
CA LEU A 125 -16.24 -19.26 9.75
C LEU A 125 -16.00 -18.37 10.98
N LEU A 126 -14.90 -18.61 11.68
CA LEU A 126 -14.45 -17.84 12.83
C LEU A 126 -13.13 -17.12 12.50
N PRO A 127 -12.90 -15.92 13.06
CA PRO A 127 -11.60 -15.27 12.96
C PRO A 127 -10.55 -16.06 13.74
N CYS A 128 -9.30 -15.91 13.31
CA CYS A 128 -8.17 -16.56 13.97
C CYS A 128 -7.66 -15.70 15.13
N GLU A 129 -7.48 -16.34 16.29
CA GLU A 129 -6.98 -15.70 17.52
C GLU A 129 -5.46 -15.79 17.63
N GLU A 130 -4.89 -16.88 17.13
CA GLU A 130 -3.46 -17.20 17.18
C GLU A 130 -3.01 -17.73 15.82
N TYR A 131 -1.72 -17.54 15.52
CA TYR A 131 -1.12 -17.82 14.22
C TYR A 131 0.15 -18.66 14.34
N VAL A 132 0.35 -19.54 13.36
CA VAL A 132 1.55 -20.34 13.15
C VAL A 132 2.21 -19.87 11.84
N TYR A 133 3.50 -19.55 11.91
CA TYR A 133 4.26 -18.97 10.81
C TYR A 133 5.04 -20.06 10.07
N GLU A 134 5.10 -19.97 8.73
CA GLU A 134 5.92 -20.88 7.92
C GLU A 134 7.42 -20.71 8.20
N THR A 135 7.86 -19.46 8.38
CA THR A 135 9.26 -19.10 8.64
C THR A 135 9.37 -18.11 9.80
N THR A 136 10.51 -18.12 10.49
CA THR A 136 10.79 -17.23 11.64
C THR A 136 11.86 -16.18 11.32
N ASP A 137 12.23 -16.04 10.04
CA ASP A 137 13.32 -15.17 9.57
C ASP A 137 12.92 -13.70 9.40
N THR A 138 11.69 -13.33 9.72
CA THR A 138 11.13 -12.01 9.45
C THR A 138 10.27 -11.51 10.61
N VAL A 139 10.26 -10.19 10.81
CA VAL A 139 9.45 -9.55 11.85
C VAL A 139 7.99 -9.48 11.40
N VAL A 140 7.10 -10.06 12.19
CA VAL A 140 5.66 -10.01 11.96
C VAL A 140 5.10 -8.72 12.58
N TYR A 141 4.26 -8.02 11.82
CA TYR A 141 3.50 -6.88 12.32
C TYR A 141 2.03 -7.30 12.46
N ASP A 142 1.46 -7.08 13.65
CA ASP A 142 0.04 -7.33 13.99
C ASP A 142 -0.81 -6.10 13.59
#